data_AF-A0A4S4LPX0-F1
#
_entry.id   AF-A0A4S4LPX0-F1
#
_cell.length_a   1.000
_cell.length_b   1.000
_cell.length_c   1.000
_cell.angle_alpha   90.00
_cell.angle_beta   90.00
_cell.angle_gamma   90.00
#
_symmetry.space_group_name_H-M   'P 1'
#
loop_
_entity.id
_entity.type
_entity.pdbx_description
1 polymer ?
#
loop_
_entity_poly.entity_id
_entity_poly.type
_entity_poly.pdbx_seq_one_letter_code
_entity_poly.pdbx_strand_id
1 'polypeptide(L)'
;MLATKFLIGAGVGIPASALCINRRLYSIASVRNISIGREERRRATIIDLCISVGIPMLVMILHYIVQGHRFNILEDIGCTPAIYNTLPAYPLVFMWPVLLSLISFVYAGLTLRAFWVRRIQFSELVSSASSMTVNRYFRLMLLSCLTMLLNTPLSAFSIYINTHGLQLSPWVSWSDAHYNFSFVEQIPAVIWRSSVTYIVSAEMSRWIYPFSALIFFGLFGFADEARRNYVAALAYVVSKLGLKPLSRAKKLGFTTALS
;
A
#
# COMPACT_ATOMS: atom_id res chain seq x y z
N MET A 1 -15.46 14.51 -4.50
CA MET A 1 -16.02 13.20 -4.90
C MET A 1 -14.96 12.21 -5.36
N LEU A 2 -14.07 12.55 -6.30
CA LEU A 2 -13.01 11.64 -6.75
C LEU A 2 -12.01 11.30 -5.62
N ALA A 3 -11.58 12.31 -4.85
CA ALA A 3 -10.61 12.16 -3.77
C ALA A 3 -11.04 11.14 -2.70
N THR A 4 -12.30 11.17 -2.24
CA THR A 4 -12.78 10.26 -1.19
C THR A 4 -12.83 8.81 -1.65
N LYS A 5 -13.17 8.57 -2.91
CA LYS A 5 -13.10 7.24 -3.50
C LYS A 5 -11.65 6.75 -3.61
N PHE A 6 -10.72 7.62 -4.01
CA PHE A 6 -9.30 7.27 -4.02
C PHE A 6 -8.76 6.95 -2.63
N LEU A 7 -9.22 7.63 -1.58
CA LEU A 7 -8.86 7.29 -0.20
C LEU A 7 -9.31 5.85 0.15
N ILE A 8 -10.58 5.51 -0.11
CA ILE A 8 -11.08 4.14 0.12
C ILE A 8 -10.31 3.11 -0.71
N GLY A 9 -10.11 3.38 -2.00
CA GLY A 9 -9.37 2.52 -2.91
C GLY A 9 -7.92 2.33 -2.46
N ALA A 10 -7.25 3.40 -2.03
CA ALA A 10 -5.87 3.34 -1.55
C ALA A 10 -5.74 2.53 -0.25
N GLY A 11 -6.71 2.65 0.67
CA GLY A 11 -6.74 1.86 1.91
C GLY A 11 -6.77 0.34 1.67
N VAL A 12 -7.36 -0.11 0.56
CA VAL A 12 -7.38 -1.54 0.15
C VAL A 12 -6.26 -1.87 -0.83
N GLY A 13 -5.87 -0.92 -1.68
CA GLY A 13 -4.88 -1.09 -2.73
C GLY A 13 -3.46 -1.27 -2.20
N ILE A 14 -3.12 -0.60 -1.10
CA ILE A 14 -1.82 -0.76 -0.41
C ILE A 14 -1.63 -2.22 0.07
N PRO A 15 -2.52 -2.81 0.90
CA PRO A 15 -2.38 -4.20 1.31
C PRO A 15 -2.55 -5.19 0.15
N ALA A 16 -3.39 -4.91 -0.84
CA ALA A 16 -3.51 -5.74 -2.04
C ALA A 16 -2.19 -5.79 -2.85
N SER A 17 -1.52 -4.65 -2.99
CA SER A 17 -0.22 -4.56 -3.68
C SER A 17 0.88 -5.29 -2.89
N ALA A 18 0.89 -5.15 -1.57
CA ALA A 18 1.82 -5.88 -0.70
C ALA A 18 1.63 -7.40 -0.81
N LEU A 19 0.37 -7.88 -0.88
CA LEU A 19 0.06 -9.28 -1.14
C LEU A 19 0.62 -9.76 -2.48
N CYS A 20 0.43 -9.00 -3.57
CA CYS A 20 0.99 -9.33 -4.87
C CYS A 20 2.52 -9.39 -4.84
N ILE A 21 3.18 -8.44 -4.15
CA ILE A 21 4.64 -8.46 -3.96
C ILE A 21 5.05 -9.75 -3.25
N ASN A 22 4.43 -10.08 -2.11
CA ASN A 22 4.74 -11.31 -1.37
C ASN A 22 4.50 -12.57 -2.17
N ARG A 23 3.43 -12.64 -2.97
CA ARG A 23 3.16 -13.79 -3.84
C ARG A 23 4.26 -13.97 -4.88
N ARG A 24 4.76 -12.88 -5.47
CA ARG A 24 5.87 -12.95 -6.43
C ARG A 24 7.19 -13.33 -5.77
N LEU A 25 7.48 -12.79 -4.58
CA LEU A 25 8.66 -13.17 -3.79
C LEU A 25 8.60 -14.65 -3.40
N TYR A 26 7.44 -15.14 -2.96
CA TYR A 26 7.20 -16.55 -2.66
C TYR A 26 7.42 -17.43 -3.89
N SER A 27 6.90 -17.03 -5.05
CA SER A 27 7.12 -17.76 -6.31
C SER A 27 8.61 -17.88 -6.61
N ILE A 28 9.37 -16.78 -6.56
CA ILE A 28 10.83 -16.80 -6.77
C ILE A 28 11.55 -17.70 -5.75
N ALA A 29 11.17 -17.61 -4.47
CA ALA A 29 11.79 -18.41 -3.41
C ALA A 29 11.45 -19.91 -3.50
N SER A 30 10.28 -20.26 -4.07
CA SER A 30 9.77 -21.62 -4.18
C SER A 30 10.19 -22.36 -5.45
N VAL A 31 10.44 -21.64 -6.55
CA VAL A 31 10.82 -22.22 -7.85
C VAL A 31 12.11 -23.05 -7.75
N ARG A 32 12.06 -24.22 -8.38
CA ARG A 32 13.11 -25.25 -8.36
C ARG A 32 13.47 -25.53 -9.82
N ASN A 33 14.36 -24.73 -10.41
CA ASN A 33 14.97 -24.95 -11.75
C ASN A 33 14.05 -25.19 -12.97
N ILE A 34 12.72 -25.08 -12.86
CA ILE A 34 11.82 -25.19 -14.00
C ILE A 34 11.64 -23.79 -14.60
N SER A 35 11.97 -23.64 -15.88
CA SER A 35 11.73 -22.40 -16.63
C SER A 35 10.22 -22.12 -16.63
N ILE A 36 9.78 -21.11 -15.88
CA ILE A 36 8.39 -20.64 -15.92
C ILE A 36 8.09 -20.21 -17.35
N GLY A 37 7.09 -20.84 -17.96
CA GLY A 37 6.66 -20.52 -19.32
C GLY A 37 6.18 -19.06 -19.43
N ARG A 38 6.28 -18.48 -20.63
CA ARG A 38 5.78 -17.11 -20.89
C ARG A 38 4.28 -16.98 -20.56
N GLU A 39 3.50 -18.02 -20.81
CA GLU A 39 2.07 -18.06 -20.53
C GLU A 39 1.77 -18.05 -19.03
N GLU A 40 2.49 -18.84 -18.24
CA GLU A 40 2.34 -18.89 -16.80
C GLU A 40 2.70 -17.54 -16.16
N ARG A 41 3.78 -16.90 -16.64
CA ARG A 41 4.16 -15.55 -16.20
C ARG A 41 3.10 -14.50 -16.55
N ARG A 42 2.49 -14.60 -17.73
CA ARG A 42 1.39 -13.71 -18.14
C ARG A 42 0.17 -13.92 -17.25
N ARG A 43 -0.21 -15.18 -16.99
CA ARG A 43 -1.32 -15.54 -16.10
C ARG A 43 -1.10 -15.01 -14.68
N ALA A 44 0.10 -15.19 -14.12
CA ALA A 44 0.45 -14.65 -12.80
C ALA A 44 0.31 -13.12 -12.76
N THR A 45 0.80 -12.43 -13.79
CA THR A 45 0.70 -10.96 -13.89
C THR A 45 -0.76 -10.50 -13.99
N ILE A 46 -1.61 -11.20 -14.75
CA ILE A 46 -3.04 -10.90 -14.86
C ILE A 46 -3.71 -11.07 -13.49
N ILE A 47 -3.42 -12.17 -12.77
CA ILE A 47 -4.03 -12.40 -11.45
C ILE A 47 -3.56 -11.32 -10.47
N ASP A 48 -2.28 -10.95 -10.49
CA ASP A 48 -1.76 -9.88 -9.62
C ASP A 48 -2.40 -8.53 -9.94
N LEU A 49 -2.67 -8.23 -11.22
CA LEU A 49 -3.38 -7.03 -11.63
C LEU A 49 -4.85 -7.05 -11.15
N CYS A 50 -5.52 -8.19 -11.28
CA CYS A 50 -6.88 -8.37 -10.77
C CYS A 50 -6.95 -8.19 -9.25
N ILE A 51 -5.95 -8.64 -8.50
CA ILE A 51 -5.90 -8.47 -7.05
C ILE A 51 -5.59 -7.01 -6.68
N SER A 52 -4.51 -6.45 -7.22
CA SER A 52 -4.01 -5.12 -6.84
C SER A 52 -4.87 -3.95 -7.33
N VAL A 53 -5.60 -4.11 -8.44
CA VAL A 53 -6.47 -3.07 -9.01
C VAL A 53 -7.94 -3.47 -8.96
N GLY A 54 -8.25 -4.72 -9.29
CA GLY A 54 -9.65 -5.20 -9.32
C GLY A 54 -10.32 -5.19 -7.96
N ILE A 55 -9.64 -5.65 -6.89
CA ILE A 55 -10.22 -5.63 -5.53
C ILE A 55 -10.47 -4.19 -5.05
N PRO A 56 -9.52 -3.24 -5.12
CA PRO A 56 -9.80 -1.85 -4.77
C PRO A 56 -10.94 -1.22 -5.56
N MET A 57 -11.02 -1.47 -6.88
CA MET A 57 -12.13 -0.98 -7.70
C MET A 57 -13.46 -1.58 -7.25
N LEU A 58 -13.50 -2.89 -6.97
CA LEU A 58 -14.69 -3.55 -6.45
C LEU A 58 -15.13 -2.93 -5.11
N VAL A 59 -14.20 -2.69 -4.19
CA VAL A 59 -14.53 -2.06 -2.90
C VAL A 59 -15.00 -0.62 -3.08
N MET A 60 -14.43 0.15 -4.00
CA MET A 60 -14.90 1.51 -4.32
C MET A 60 -16.35 1.52 -4.84
N ILE A 61 -16.74 0.49 -5.60
CA ILE A 61 -18.12 0.28 -6.08
C ILE A 61 -19.02 -0.16 -4.91
N LEU A 62 -18.63 -1.18 -4.15
CA LEU A 62 -19.40 -1.70 -3.01
C LEU A 62 -19.61 -0.65 -1.91
N HIS A 63 -18.63 0.23 -1.70
CA HIS A 63 -18.76 1.37 -0.80
C HIS A 63 -19.98 2.22 -1.12
N TYR A 64 -20.41 2.31 -2.39
CA TYR A 64 -21.60 3.09 -2.74
C TYR A 64 -22.86 2.58 -2.03
N ILE A 65 -22.98 1.28 -1.79
CA ILE A 65 -24.15 0.66 -1.11
C ILE A 65 -24.30 1.16 0.32
N VAL A 66 -23.18 1.42 1.00
CA VAL A 66 -23.12 1.81 2.42
C VAL A 66 -22.76 3.28 2.60
N GLN A 67 -22.88 4.06 1.53
CA GLN A 67 -22.55 5.48 1.53
C GLN A 67 -23.82 6.28 1.81
N GLY A 68 -23.93 6.85 3.02
CA GLY A 68 -25.10 7.65 3.42
C GLY A 68 -25.30 8.91 2.57
N HIS A 69 -24.19 9.59 2.29
CA HIS A 69 -24.16 10.85 1.54
C HIS A 69 -22.83 11.04 0.81
N ARG A 70 -22.73 12.10 0.01
CA ARG A 70 -21.67 12.22 -1.00
C ARG A 70 -20.26 12.21 -0.42
N PHE A 71 -20.00 12.97 0.63
CA PHE A 71 -18.76 13.01 1.40
C PHE A 71 -18.91 13.97 2.59
N ASN A 72 -17.99 13.84 3.54
CA ASN A 72 -17.82 14.76 4.66
C ASN A 72 -16.71 15.76 4.37
N ILE A 73 -16.86 16.98 4.89
CA ILE A 73 -15.78 17.96 4.99
C ILE A 73 -15.53 18.18 6.48
N LEU A 74 -14.38 17.72 6.97
CA LEU A 74 -13.93 18.01 8.33
C LEU A 74 -13.11 19.29 8.29
N GLU A 75 -13.44 20.25 9.15
CA GLU A 75 -12.63 21.46 9.34
C GLU A 75 -11.18 21.05 9.70
N ASP A 76 -10.18 21.70 9.10
CA ASP A 76 -8.72 21.41 9.17
C ASP A 76 -8.20 20.11 8.52
N ILE A 77 -9.07 19.17 8.12
CA ILE A 77 -8.66 17.92 7.45
C ILE A 77 -9.05 17.92 5.97
N GLY A 78 -10.27 18.36 5.66
CA GLY A 78 -10.82 18.38 4.30
C GLY A 78 -11.77 17.21 4.02
N CYS A 79 -11.75 16.72 2.77
CA CYS A 79 -12.72 15.74 2.27
C CYS A 79 -12.47 14.31 2.80
N THR A 80 -13.44 13.72 3.49
CA THR A 80 -13.39 12.34 3.96
C THR A 80 -14.58 11.52 3.44
N PRO A 81 -14.40 10.20 3.21
CA PRO A 81 -15.49 9.34 2.78
C PRO A 81 -16.54 9.20 3.90
N ALA A 82 -17.81 9.38 3.55
CA ALA A 82 -18.92 9.09 4.44
C ALA A 82 -19.25 7.59 4.36
N ILE A 83 -19.10 6.88 5.47
CA ILE A 83 -19.49 5.48 5.62
C ILE A 83 -20.61 5.41 6.64
N TYR A 84 -21.77 4.92 6.22
CA TYR A 84 -22.89 4.75 7.14
C TYR A 84 -22.67 3.50 7.99
N ASN A 85 -22.60 3.66 9.32
CA ASN A 85 -22.25 2.59 10.24
C ASN A 85 -23.41 1.59 10.42
N THR A 86 -23.51 0.69 9.45
CA THR A 86 -24.52 -0.35 9.35
C THR A 86 -23.84 -1.70 9.25
N LEU A 87 -24.56 -2.76 9.61
CA LEU A 87 -24.06 -4.14 9.54
C LEU A 87 -23.42 -4.51 8.17
N PRO A 88 -23.97 -4.11 7.00
CA PRO A 88 -23.32 -4.37 5.71
C PRO A 88 -22.01 -3.60 5.48
N ALA A 89 -21.71 -2.51 6.17
CA ALA A 89 -20.46 -1.75 5.98
C ALA A 89 -19.21 -2.58 6.33
N TYR A 90 -19.33 -3.48 7.30
CA TYR A 90 -18.23 -4.34 7.76
C TYR A 90 -17.76 -5.34 6.69
N PRO A 91 -18.61 -6.22 6.15
CA PRO A 91 -18.20 -7.11 5.07
C PRO A 91 -17.94 -6.34 3.77
N LEU A 92 -18.64 -5.24 3.47
CA LEU A 92 -18.47 -4.58 2.18
C LEU A 92 -17.20 -3.74 2.08
N VAL A 93 -16.75 -3.13 3.18
CA VAL A 93 -15.63 -2.18 3.18
C VAL A 93 -14.55 -2.56 4.19
N PHE A 94 -14.91 -2.71 5.47
CA PHE A 94 -13.90 -2.84 6.54
C PHE A 94 -13.16 -4.18 6.59
N MET A 95 -13.73 -5.28 6.10
CA MET A 95 -13.06 -6.59 6.17
C MET A 95 -11.87 -6.72 5.20
N TRP A 96 -11.91 -6.04 4.06
CA TRP A 96 -10.96 -6.26 2.96
C TRP A 96 -9.50 -5.97 3.34
N PRO A 97 -9.16 -4.84 3.99
CA PRO A 97 -7.80 -4.59 4.45
C PRO A 97 -7.28 -5.67 5.40
N VAL A 98 -8.12 -6.16 6.32
CA VAL A 98 -7.75 -7.23 7.28
C VAL A 98 -7.48 -8.54 6.53
N LEU A 99 -8.42 -8.97 5.69
CA LEU A 99 -8.31 -10.22 4.93
C LEU A 99 -7.05 -10.23 4.05
N LEU A 100 -6.80 -9.16 3.29
CA LEU A 100 -5.63 -9.05 2.43
C LEU A 100 -4.33 -9.06 3.24
N SER A 101 -4.30 -8.38 4.39
CA SER A 101 -3.11 -8.33 5.25
C SER A 101 -2.81 -9.70 5.87
N LEU A 102 -3.83 -10.44 6.31
CA LEU A 102 -3.68 -11.80 6.85
C LEU A 102 -3.21 -12.79 5.79
N ILE A 103 -3.79 -12.77 4.59
CA ILE A 103 -3.33 -13.62 3.48
C ILE A 103 -1.88 -13.30 3.15
N SER A 104 -1.53 -12.02 3.10
CA SER A 104 -0.16 -11.58 2.87
C SER A 104 0.79 -12.04 3.99
N PHE A 105 0.32 -12.09 5.25
CA PHE A 105 1.04 -12.67 6.40
C PHE A 105 1.42 -14.13 6.22
N VAL A 106 0.48 -14.93 5.73
CA VAL A 106 0.75 -16.33 5.39
C VAL A 106 1.82 -16.42 4.30
N TYR A 107 1.69 -15.67 3.21
CA TYR A 107 2.69 -15.68 2.12
C TYR A 107 4.06 -15.19 2.57
N ALA A 108 4.14 -14.17 3.42
CA ALA A 108 5.40 -13.70 3.98
C ALA A 108 6.08 -14.79 4.83
N GLY A 109 5.33 -15.48 5.69
CA GLY A 109 5.84 -16.59 6.49
C GLY A 109 6.36 -17.74 5.62
N LEU A 110 5.61 -18.11 4.57
CA LEU A 110 6.04 -19.13 3.61
C LEU A 110 7.30 -18.72 2.84
N THR A 111 7.38 -17.44 2.43
CA THR A 111 8.54 -16.87 1.74
C THR A 111 9.77 -16.90 2.63
N LEU A 112 9.63 -16.47 3.88
CA LEU A 112 10.70 -16.47 4.87
C LEU A 112 11.17 -17.90 5.15
N ARG A 113 10.25 -18.85 5.33
CA ARG A 113 10.58 -20.28 5.48
C ARG A 113 11.37 -20.82 4.28
N ALA A 114 10.91 -20.56 3.06
CA ALA A 114 11.59 -21.00 1.84
C ALA A 114 13.00 -20.39 1.73
N PHE A 115 13.14 -19.12 2.10
CA PHE A 115 14.42 -18.43 2.20
C PHE A 115 15.35 -19.11 3.22
N TRP A 116 14.88 -19.36 4.45
CA TRP A 116 15.70 -19.97 5.50
C TRP A 116 16.23 -21.34 5.10
N VAL A 117 15.38 -22.18 4.48
CA VAL A 117 15.77 -23.52 4.03
C VAL A 117 16.80 -23.45 2.90
N ARG A 118 16.74 -22.44 2.03
CA ARG A 118 17.57 -22.33 0.80
C ARG A 118 18.62 -21.23 0.86
N ARG A 119 18.91 -20.69 2.05
CA ARG A 119 19.76 -19.51 2.26
C ARG A 119 21.14 -19.58 1.60
N ILE A 120 21.71 -20.78 1.45
CA ILE A 120 23.03 -21.00 0.82
C ILE A 120 22.95 -20.77 -0.70
N GLN A 121 21.89 -21.25 -1.35
CA GLN A 121 21.69 -21.16 -2.81
C GLN A 121 20.84 -19.95 -3.22
N PHE A 122 20.38 -19.16 -2.26
CA PHE A 122 19.39 -18.11 -2.50
C PHE A 122 19.88 -17.01 -3.44
N SER A 123 21.15 -16.60 -3.32
CA SER A 123 21.72 -15.59 -4.20
C SER A 123 21.70 -16.04 -5.67
N GLU A 124 22.05 -17.29 -5.92
CA GLU A 124 22.00 -17.90 -7.25
C GLU A 124 20.56 -18.02 -7.75
N LEU A 125 19.63 -18.47 -6.91
CA LEU A 125 18.21 -18.60 -7.24
C LEU A 125 17.58 -17.24 -7.61
N VAL A 126 17.83 -16.18 -6.84
CA VAL A 126 17.28 -14.85 -7.15
C VAL A 126 17.85 -14.31 -8.46
N SER A 127 19.15 -14.48 -8.70
CA SER A 127 19.81 -14.00 -9.92
C SER A 127 19.43 -14.79 -11.18
N SER A 128 19.15 -16.09 -11.05
CA SER A 128 18.78 -16.97 -12.17
C SER A 128 17.30 -16.94 -12.50
N ALA A 129 16.42 -16.89 -11.49
CA ALA A 129 14.98 -16.88 -11.66
C ALA A 129 14.40 -15.47 -11.93
N SER A 130 15.16 -14.42 -11.62
CA SER A 130 14.69 -13.04 -11.76
C SER A 130 15.81 -12.08 -12.20
N SER A 131 15.45 -11.02 -12.90
CA SER A 131 16.37 -9.91 -13.21
C SER A 131 16.59 -8.96 -12.02
N MET A 132 16.42 -9.45 -10.78
CA MET A 132 16.39 -8.64 -9.57
C MET A 132 17.62 -8.91 -8.70
N THR A 133 18.09 -7.89 -8.00
CA THR A 133 19.19 -8.03 -7.04
C THR A 133 18.68 -8.58 -5.70
N VAL A 134 19.52 -9.29 -4.97
CA VAL A 134 19.21 -9.81 -3.62
C VAL A 134 18.83 -8.66 -2.66
N ASN A 135 19.53 -7.52 -2.73
CA ASN A 135 19.20 -6.34 -1.94
C ASN A 135 17.80 -5.79 -2.24
N ARG A 136 17.40 -5.75 -3.51
CA ARG A 136 16.05 -5.33 -3.91
C ARG A 136 15.00 -6.31 -3.43
N TYR A 137 15.28 -7.62 -3.47
CA TYR A 137 14.40 -8.66 -2.93
C TYR A 137 14.11 -8.41 -1.44
N PHE A 138 15.16 -8.22 -0.62
CA PHE A 138 14.98 -8.01 0.82
C PHE A 138 14.23 -6.72 1.14
N ARG A 139 14.48 -5.63 0.40
CA ARG A 139 13.74 -4.36 0.56
C ARG A 139 12.25 -4.54 0.27
N LEU A 140 11.90 -5.28 -0.78
CA LEU A 140 10.50 -5.60 -1.11
C LEU A 140 9.86 -6.49 -0.04
N MET A 141 10.58 -7.49 0.46
CA MET A 141 10.10 -8.35 1.55
C MET A 141 9.85 -7.53 2.82
N LEU A 142 10.78 -6.64 3.17
CA LEU A 142 10.64 -5.74 4.31
C LEU A 142 9.46 -4.77 4.14
N LEU A 143 9.28 -4.18 2.96
CA LEU A 143 8.12 -3.32 2.65
C LEU A 143 6.81 -4.07 2.91
N SER A 144 6.67 -5.27 2.37
CA SER A 144 5.45 -6.07 2.53
C SER A 144 5.22 -6.45 3.99
N CYS A 145 6.26 -6.92 4.70
CA CYS A 145 6.14 -7.26 6.12
C CYS A 145 5.73 -6.06 6.98
N LEU A 146 6.37 -4.89 6.79
CA LEU A 146 5.99 -3.66 7.50
C LEU A 146 4.55 -3.27 7.19
N THR A 147 4.14 -3.34 5.92
CA THR A 147 2.77 -3.01 5.52
C THR A 147 1.77 -3.86 6.28
N MET A 148 2.00 -5.16 6.42
CA MET A 148 1.07 -6.06 7.10
C MET A 148 1.08 -5.90 8.62
N LEU A 149 2.26 -5.73 9.21
CA LEU A 149 2.43 -5.51 10.65
C LEU A 149 1.73 -4.24 11.11
N LEU A 150 1.71 -3.20 10.27
CA LEU A 150 1.05 -1.94 10.58
C LEU A 150 -0.44 -1.98 10.23
N ASN A 151 -0.79 -2.52 9.05
CA ASN A 151 -2.16 -2.45 8.56
C ASN A 151 -3.12 -3.42 9.27
N THR A 152 -2.66 -4.59 9.70
CA THR A 152 -3.50 -5.57 10.41
C THR A 152 -4.05 -5.04 11.74
N PRO A 153 -3.22 -4.58 12.70
CA PRO A 153 -3.72 -4.04 13.96
C PRO A 153 -4.50 -2.75 13.74
N LEU A 154 -4.08 -1.90 12.79
CA LEU A 154 -4.79 -0.66 12.48
C LEU A 154 -6.20 -0.91 11.94
N SER A 155 -6.34 -1.89 11.04
CA SER A 155 -7.65 -2.26 10.47
C SER A 155 -8.54 -2.92 11.53
N ALA A 156 -7.98 -3.78 12.39
CA ALA A 156 -8.70 -4.38 13.50
C ALA A 156 -9.17 -3.31 14.51
N PHE A 157 -8.30 -2.35 14.84
CA PHE A 157 -8.64 -1.23 15.70
C PHE A 157 -9.71 -0.33 15.08
N SER A 158 -9.66 -0.09 13.77
CA SER A 158 -10.71 0.63 13.04
C SER A 158 -12.08 -0.06 13.16
N ILE A 159 -12.14 -1.39 13.04
CA ILE A 159 -13.39 -2.14 13.26
C ILE A 159 -13.86 -2.01 14.72
N TYR A 160 -12.92 -2.10 15.68
CA TYR A 160 -13.24 -1.98 17.10
C TYR A 160 -13.87 -0.62 17.43
N ILE A 161 -13.27 0.50 17.00
CA ILE A 161 -13.80 1.84 17.28
C ILE A 161 -15.14 2.13 16.58
N ASN A 162 -15.43 1.48 15.44
CA ASN A 162 -16.71 1.62 14.76
C ASN A 162 -17.81 0.74 15.37
N THR A 163 -17.46 -0.26 16.19
CA THR A 163 -18.43 -1.19 16.81
C THR A 163 -18.61 -0.95 18.30
N HIS A 164 -17.55 -0.55 19.00
CA HIS A 164 -17.55 -0.46 20.45
C HIS A 164 -18.22 0.83 20.92
N GLY A 165 -19.30 0.70 21.69
CA GLY A 165 -20.05 1.84 22.26
C GLY A 165 -20.97 2.56 21.28
N LEU A 166 -21.08 2.09 20.04
CA LEU A 166 -21.98 2.63 19.02
C LEU A 166 -23.10 1.64 18.72
N GLN A 167 -24.34 2.12 18.69
CA GLN A 167 -25.45 1.32 18.18
C GLN A 167 -25.37 1.26 16.66
N LEU A 168 -25.31 0.06 16.11
CA LEU A 168 -25.38 -0.15 14.66
C LEU A 168 -26.74 0.33 14.17
N SER A 169 -26.74 1.23 13.19
CA SER A 169 -28.00 1.62 12.55
C SER A 169 -28.49 0.46 11.68
N PRO A 170 -29.78 0.10 11.73
CA PRO A 170 -30.32 -0.94 10.86
C PRO A 170 -30.27 -0.46 9.40
N TRP A 171 -29.84 -1.34 8.50
CA TRP A 171 -29.96 -1.06 7.07
C TRP A 171 -31.40 -1.37 6.63
N VAL A 172 -32.21 -0.34 6.40
CA VAL A 172 -33.66 -0.49 6.13
C VAL A 172 -33.95 -0.66 4.65
N SER A 173 -33.53 0.30 3.82
CA SER A 173 -33.77 0.28 2.38
C SER A 173 -32.74 1.12 1.62
N TRP A 174 -32.63 0.92 0.31
CA TRP A 174 -31.77 1.73 -0.55
C TRP A 174 -32.15 3.23 -0.51
N SER A 175 -33.46 3.52 -0.54
CA SER A 175 -33.99 4.89 -0.50
C SER A 175 -33.71 5.60 0.82
N ASP A 176 -33.69 4.87 1.93
CA ASP A 176 -33.35 5.38 3.25
C ASP A 176 -31.85 5.65 3.36
N ALA A 177 -31.02 4.66 2.99
CA ALA A 177 -29.57 4.79 3.02
C ALA A 177 -29.04 5.90 2.09
N HIS A 178 -29.76 6.24 1.02
CA HIS A 178 -29.37 7.29 0.06
C HIS A 178 -30.29 8.51 0.13
N TYR A 179 -31.03 8.69 1.23
CA TYR A 179 -31.87 9.86 1.40
C TYR A 179 -31.03 11.13 1.37
N ASN A 180 -31.40 12.08 0.50
CA ASN A 180 -30.64 13.32 0.28
C ASN A 180 -29.13 13.09 -0.02
N PHE A 181 -28.80 12.08 -0.84
CA PHE A 181 -27.41 11.66 -1.12
C PHE A 181 -26.47 12.79 -1.56
N SER A 182 -27.00 13.80 -2.27
CA SER A 182 -26.20 14.95 -2.74
C SER A 182 -25.73 15.88 -1.63
N PHE A 183 -26.23 15.69 -0.41
CA PHE A 183 -25.82 16.42 0.78
C PHE A 183 -24.33 16.25 1.06
N VAL A 184 -23.70 17.36 1.48
CA VAL A 184 -22.31 17.42 1.90
C VAL A 184 -22.31 17.92 3.32
N GLU A 185 -21.99 17.04 4.25
CA GLU A 185 -21.92 17.39 5.67
C GLU A 185 -20.60 18.11 5.94
N GLN A 186 -20.69 19.29 6.54
CA GLN A 186 -19.53 20.03 7.02
C GLN A 186 -19.49 19.89 8.54
N ILE A 187 -18.41 19.32 9.06
CA ILE A 187 -18.26 19.01 10.49
C ILE A 187 -17.22 19.99 11.07
N PRO A 188 -17.65 20.94 11.92
CA PRO A 188 -16.74 21.88 12.57
C PRO A 188 -15.71 21.19 13.46
N ALA A 189 -14.56 21.85 13.60
CA ALA A 189 -13.42 21.52 14.44
C ALA A 189 -13.85 21.11 15.86
N VAL A 190 -14.75 21.89 16.45
CA VAL A 190 -15.24 21.68 17.81
C VAL A 190 -15.99 20.37 17.94
N ILE A 191 -16.75 19.95 16.91
CA ILE A 191 -17.56 18.74 16.93
C ILE A 191 -16.68 17.52 16.75
N TRP A 192 -15.86 17.47 15.70
CA TRP A 192 -15.06 16.27 15.44
C TRP A 192 -13.92 16.10 16.45
N ARG A 193 -13.47 17.18 17.10
CA ARG A 193 -12.52 17.13 18.22
C ARG A 193 -13.16 16.92 19.60
N SER A 194 -14.49 16.81 19.68
CA SER A 194 -15.17 16.56 20.95
C SER A 194 -14.95 15.14 21.50
N SER A 195 -14.61 14.19 20.62
CA SER A 195 -14.42 12.78 20.97
C SER A 195 -13.02 12.30 20.61
N VAL A 196 -12.31 11.76 21.59
CA VAL A 196 -10.98 11.16 21.39
C VAL A 196 -11.02 10.07 20.32
N THR A 197 -12.06 9.24 20.32
CA THR A 197 -12.23 8.16 19.34
C THR A 197 -12.33 8.71 17.91
N TYR A 198 -13.08 9.81 17.73
CA TYR A 198 -13.23 10.44 16.42
C TYR A 198 -11.92 11.12 15.96
N ILE A 199 -11.23 11.82 16.87
CA ILE A 199 -9.90 12.39 16.60
C ILE A 199 -8.93 11.31 16.12
N VAL A 200 -8.81 10.20 16.87
CA VAL A 200 -7.90 9.12 16.53
C VAL A 200 -8.24 8.53 15.16
N SER A 201 -9.52 8.28 14.87
CA SER A 201 -9.96 7.76 13.58
C SER A 201 -9.60 8.69 12.41
N ALA A 202 -9.89 9.99 12.56
CA ALA A 202 -9.66 11.01 11.54
C ALA A 202 -8.16 11.22 11.29
N GLU A 203 -7.36 11.32 12.36
CA GLU A 203 -5.92 11.52 12.28
C GLU A 203 -5.20 10.29 11.73
N MET A 204 -5.59 9.07 12.14
CA MET A 204 -5.02 7.85 11.58
C MET A 204 -5.27 7.76 10.07
N SER A 205 -6.50 8.07 9.63
CA SER A 205 -6.86 8.08 8.21
C SER A 205 -6.08 9.14 7.42
N ARG A 206 -5.71 10.26 8.05
CA ARG A 206 -4.89 11.31 7.44
C ARG A 206 -3.42 10.91 7.32
N TRP A 207 -2.84 10.33 8.37
CA TRP A 207 -1.41 10.05 8.45
C TRP A 207 -0.97 8.72 7.82
N ILE A 208 -1.89 7.77 7.59
CA ILE A 208 -1.56 6.45 7.03
C ILE A 208 -0.87 6.55 5.66
N TYR A 209 -1.32 7.44 4.78
CA TYR A 209 -0.74 7.58 3.43
C TYR A 209 0.63 8.26 3.43
N PRO A 210 0.82 9.42 4.11
CA PRO A 210 2.16 9.98 4.31
C PRO A 210 3.14 9.00 4.94
N PHE A 211 2.71 8.27 5.98
CA PHE A 211 3.56 7.29 6.66
C PHE A 211 3.96 6.14 5.72
N SER A 212 3.01 5.62 4.93
CA SER A 212 3.29 4.61 3.91
C SER A 212 4.29 5.11 2.85
N ALA A 213 4.16 6.37 2.42
CA ALA A 213 5.08 7.00 1.48
C ALA A 213 6.49 7.15 2.08
N LEU A 214 6.59 7.53 3.35
CA LEU A 214 7.87 7.63 4.06
C LEU A 214 8.55 6.27 4.21
N ILE A 215 7.81 5.20 4.53
CA ILE A 215 8.34 3.83 4.56
C ILE A 215 8.88 3.44 3.18
N PHE A 216 8.09 3.67 2.12
CA PHE A 216 8.52 3.38 0.76
C PHE A 216 9.79 4.15 0.39
N PHE A 217 9.83 5.45 0.68
CA PHE A 217 10.99 6.29 0.42
C PHE A 217 12.22 5.86 1.26
N GLY A 218 12.04 5.47 2.52
CA GLY A 218 13.13 4.97 3.35
C GLY A 218 13.77 3.69 2.77
N LEU A 219 12.95 2.78 2.23
CA LEU A 219 13.42 1.52 1.67
C LEU A 219 14.03 1.66 0.27
N PHE A 220 13.42 2.47 -0.60
CA PHE A 220 13.79 2.57 -2.01
C PHE A 220 14.51 3.86 -2.36
N GLY A 221 14.28 4.96 -1.65
CA GLY A 221 14.84 6.28 -1.96
C GLY A 221 16.36 6.34 -1.80
N PHE A 222 16.93 5.60 -0.84
CA PHE A 222 18.37 5.56 -0.61
C PHE A 222 19.11 4.44 -1.36
N ALA A 223 18.38 3.63 -2.12
CA ALA A 223 18.95 2.52 -2.89
C ALA A 223 19.96 3.01 -3.94
N ASP A 224 21.03 2.24 -4.18
CA ASP A 224 22.00 2.55 -5.25
C ASP A 224 21.33 2.68 -6.63
N GLU A 225 20.34 1.84 -6.90
CA GLU A 225 19.50 1.92 -8.11
C GLU A 225 18.77 3.29 -8.20
N ALA A 226 18.20 3.76 -7.09
CA ALA A 226 17.51 5.06 -7.04
C ALA A 226 18.48 6.23 -7.19
N ARG A 227 19.63 6.19 -6.48
CA ARG A 227 20.69 7.21 -6.59
C ARG A 227 21.21 7.33 -8.02
N ARG A 228 21.43 6.20 -8.70
CA ARG A 228 21.83 6.19 -10.12
C ARG A 228 20.80 6.87 -11.01
N ASN A 229 19.50 6.61 -10.78
CA ASN A 229 18.42 7.27 -11.51
C ASN A 229 18.33 8.77 -11.20
N TYR A 230 18.55 9.20 -9.94
CA TYR A 230 18.58 10.62 -9.58
C TYR A 230 19.72 11.35 -10.29
N VAL A 231 20.93 10.76 -10.31
CA VAL A 231 22.08 11.33 -11.02
C VAL A 231 21.80 11.39 -12.52
N ALA A 232 21.23 10.35 -13.11
CA ALA A 232 20.87 10.33 -14.53
C ALA A 232 19.82 11.40 -14.89
N ALA A 233 18.78 11.56 -14.06
CA ALA A 233 17.76 12.58 -14.24
C ALA A 233 18.34 14.00 -14.09
N LEU A 234 19.20 14.22 -13.09
CA LEU A 234 19.88 15.49 -12.90
C LEU A 234 20.80 15.80 -14.08
N ALA A 235 21.57 14.82 -14.56
CA ALA A 235 22.41 14.97 -15.75
C ALA A 235 21.59 15.30 -16.99
N TYR A 236 20.42 14.68 -17.17
CA TYR A 236 19.49 15.00 -18.25
C TYR A 236 18.99 16.45 -18.16
N VAL A 237 18.51 16.88 -16.99
CA VAL A 237 18.02 18.26 -16.78
C VAL A 237 19.14 19.28 -17.00
N VAL A 238 20.33 19.04 -16.43
CA VAL A 238 21.52 19.88 -16.61
C VAL A 238 21.90 19.98 -18.10
N SER A 239 21.86 18.87 -18.84
CA SER A 239 22.12 18.85 -20.28
C SER A 239 21.09 19.65 -21.09
N LYS A 240 19.82 19.66 -20.67
CA LYS A 240 18.75 20.43 -21.32
C LYS A 240 18.82 21.92 -21.00
N LEU A 241 19.39 22.28 -19.86
CA LEU A 241 19.64 23.67 -19.46
C LEU A 241 20.94 24.25 -20.06
N GLY A 242 21.65 23.51 -20.91
CA GLY A 242 22.89 23.97 -21.55
C GLY A 242 24.09 24.09 -20.60
N LEU A 243 23.93 23.70 -19.34
CA LEU A 243 25.01 23.61 -18.37
C LEU A 243 25.81 22.34 -18.69
N LYS A 244 27.14 22.47 -18.83
CA LYS A 244 28.00 21.28 -19.00
C LYS A 244 27.78 20.39 -17.77
N PRO A 245 27.48 19.08 -17.94
CA PRO A 245 27.38 18.17 -16.81
C PRO A 245 28.68 18.30 -16.02
N LEU A 246 28.59 18.49 -14.70
CA LEU A 246 29.73 18.53 -13.80
C LEU A 246 30.61 17.34 -14.14
N SER A 247 31.69 17.63 -14.86
CA SER A 247 32.74 16.70 -15.22
C SER A 247 33.10 15.99 -13.93
N ARG A 248 32.76 14.69 -13.89
CA ARG A 248 33.36 13.64 -13.06
C ARG A 248 34.41 14.21 -12.10
N ALA A 249 33.95 14.83 -11.02
CA ALA A 249 34.84 15.47 -10.06
C ALA A 249 35.64 14.35 -9.40
N LYS A 250 36.91 14.24 -9.81
CA LYS A 250 37.93 13.32 -9.31
C LYS A 250 37.53 11.84 -9.32
N LYS A 251 38.16 11.09 -10.24
CA LYS A 251 38.86 9.87 -9.82
C LYS A 251 39.40 10.12 -8.40
N LEU A 252 38.84 9.46 -7.39
CA LEU A 252 39.48 9.37 -6.10
C LEU A 252 40.91 8.90 -6.36
N GLY A 253 41.87 9.80 -6.17
CA GLY A 253 43.29 9.51 -6.18
C GLY A 253 43.64 8.71 -4.94
N PHE A 254 43.27 7.43 -4.94
CA PHE A 254 43.88 6.40 -4.11
C PHE A 254 44.47 5.36 -5.05
N THR A 255 45.65 5.68 -5.58
CA THR A 255 46.61 4.73 -6.16
C THR A 255 47.82 5.55 -6.62
N THR A 256 48.74 5.86 -5.70
CA THR A 256 50.20 5.70 -5.86
C THR A 256 50.95 6.33 -4.68
N ALA A 257 52.03 5.63 -4.28
CA ALA A 257 53.07 5.97 -3.32
C ALA A 257 52.71 5.81 -1.83
N LEU A 258 53.13 4.71 -1.21
CA LEU A 258 54.48 4.60 -0.66
C LEU A 258 54.91 3.12 -0.60
N SER A 259 56.22 2.97 -0.81
CA SER A 259 57.11 1.82 -0.68
C SER A 259 56.75 0.78 0.38
#